data_AF-A0A379U2Z6-F1
#
_entry.id   AF-A0A379U2Z6-F1
#
_cell.length_a   1.000
_cell.length_b   1.000
_cell.length_c   1.000
_cell.angle_alpha   90.00
_cell.angle_beta   90.00
_cell.angle_gamma   90.00
#
_symmetry.space_group_name_H-M   'P 1'
#
loop_
_entity.id
_entity.type
_entity.pdbx_description
1 polymer ?
#
loop_
_entity_poly.entity_id
_entity_poly.type
_entity_poly.pdbx_seq_one_letter_code
_entity_poly.pdbx_strand_id
1 'polypeptide(L)'
;MKKLILLTLIIASFDIYAIDFVYRVDPNPPDVIFRDGFSLLGYNRDLQQLISGRSCAGGSSDSRYIVTTSDINKTYAIARAYYSHSKFKGNLYRYKIRADNNFYSLTPSVNYLESQGGHFNAYEKA
;
A
#
# COMPACT_ATOMS: atom_id res chain seq x y z
N MET A 1 21.15 -6.64 42.89
CA MET A 1 20.06 -5.72 42.52
C MET A 1 20.37 -4.90 41.26
N LYS A 2 21.44 -4.10 41.20
CA LYS A 2 21.80 -3.31 39.99
C LYS A 2 21.91 -4.12 38.68
N LYS A 3 22.55 -5.29 38.71
CA LYS A 3 22.66 -6.18 37.54
C LYS A 3 21.32 -6.73 37.05
N LEU A 4 20.35 -6.90 37.96
CA LEU A 4 19.01 -7.40 37.64
C LEU A 4 18.16 -6.29 36.99
N ILE A 5 18.25 -5.05 37.50
CA ILE A 5 17.59 -3.86 36.95
C ILE A 5 18.11 -3.53 35.54
N LEU A 6 19.41 -3.67 35.31
CA LEU A 6 20.02 -3.46 33.99
C LEU A 6 19.52 -4.50 32.98
N LEU A 7 19.34 -5.75 33.40
CA LEU A 7 18.84 -6.83 32.55
C LEU A 7 17.36 -6.61 32.17
N THR A 8 16.50 -6.15 33.10
CA THR A 8 15.10 -5.82 32.79
C THR A 8 14.96 -4.60 31.88
N LEU A 9 15.80 -3.58 32.02
CA LEU A 9 15.82 -2.43 31.11
C LEU A 9 16.21 -2.81 29.68
N ILE A 10 17.16 -3.74 29.51
CA ILE A 10 17.59 -4.25 28.20
C ILE A 10 16.47 -5.07 27.54
N ILE A 11 15.78 -5.93 28.29
CA ILE A 11 14.69 -6.75 27.73
C ILE A 11 13.48 -5.88 27.35
N ALA A 12 13.20 -4.82 28.12
CA ALA A 12 12.10 -3.89 27.85
C ALA A 12 12.39 -2.88 26.72
N SER A 13 13.62 -2.80 26.20
CA SER A 13 14.00 -1.89 25.10
C SER A 13 14.02 -2.57 23.72
N PHE A 14 13.64 -3.85 23.64
CA PHE A 14 13.38 -4.50 22.35
C PHE A 14 11.91 -4.33 21.96
N ASP A 15 11.61 -3.31 21.18
CA ASP A 15 10.34 -3.25 20.45
C ASP A 15 10.36 -4.33 19.35
N ILE A 16 9.79 -5.50 19.64
CA ILE A 16 9.52 -6.53 18.62
C ILE A 16 8.26 -6.10 17.89
N TYR A 17 8.40 -5.22 16.90
CA TYR A 17 7.30 -4.95 15.97
C TYR A 17 7.10 -6.16 15.05
N ALA A 18 5.86 -6.66 14.96
CA ALA A 18 5.51 -7.62 13.93
C ALA A 18 5.83 -7.01 12.56
N ILE A 19 6.66 -7.69 11.77
CA ILE A 19 7.00 -7.24 10.43
C ILE A 19 5.79 -7.50 9.53
N ASP A 20 5.14 -6.43 9.10
CA ASP A 20 4.04 -6.51 8.16
C ASP A 20 4.54 -6.62 6.71
N PHE A 21 3.83 -7.42 5.92
CA PHE A 21 4.07 -7.55 4.49
C PHE A 21 2.82 -7.21 3.70
N VAL A 22 3.03 -6.46 2.63
CA VAL A 22 2.00 -6.14 1.63
C VAL A 22 2.45 -6.61 0.26
N TYR A 23 1.51 -6.60 -0.69
CA TYR A 23 1.72 -7.07 -2.04
C TYR A 23 1.30 -6.03 -3.06
N ARG A 24 2.02 -6.02 -4.19
CA ARG A 24 1.71 -5.21 -5.36
C ARG A 24 1.86 -6.04 -6.63
N VAL A 25 0.94 -5.85 -7.57
CA VAL A 25 1.02 -6.42 -8.92
C VAL A 25 1.52 -5.33 -9.87
N ASP A 26 2.54 -5.62 -10.66
CA ASP A 26 3.15 -4.65 -11.57
C ASP A 26 3.66 -5.35 -12.85
N PRO A 27 3.56 -4.72 -14.04
CA PRO A 27 4.10 -5.29 -15.28
C PRO A 27 5.63 -5.16 -15.40
N ASN A 28 6.27 -4.28 -14.63
CA ASN A 28 7.72 -4.13 -14.66
C ASN A 28 8.40 -5.41 -14.10
N PRO A 29 9.47 -5.90 -14.74
CA PRO A 29 10.12 -7.14 -14.34
C PRO A 29 10.99 -6.98 -13.08
N PRO A 30 11.36 -8.10 -12.42
CA PRO A 30 12.04 -8.05 -11.13
C PRO A 30 13.39 -7.34 -11.14
N ASP A 31 14.16 -7.44 -12.22
CA ASP A 31 15.45 -6.75 -12.37
C ASP A 31 15.32 -5.22 -12.31
N VAL A 32 14.22 -4.67 -12.82
CA VAL A 32 13.90 -3.24 -12.73
C VAL A 32 13.41 -2.89 -11.34
N ILE A 33 12.41 -3.60 -10.82
CA ILE A 33 11.78 -3.26 -9.54
C ILE A 33 12.72 -3.48 -8.35
N PHE A 34 13.57 -4.52 -8.38
CA PHE A 34 14.55 -4.75 -7.32
C PHE A 34 15.66 -3.70 -7.30
N ARG A 35 15.97 -3.09 -8.44
CA ARG A 35 16.97 -2.03 -8.54
C ARG A 35 16.40 -0.66 -8.18
N ASP A 36 15.24 -0.33 -8.73
CA ASP A 36 14.72 1.05 -8.74
C ASP A 36 13.56 1.26 -7.75
N GLY A 37 12.90 0.19 -7.33
CA GLY A 37 11.70 0.26 -6.48
C GLY A 37 10.45 0.73 -7.24
N PHE A 38 9.50 1.30 -6.50
CA PHE A 38 8.27 1.87 -7.04
C PHE A 38 8.24 3.39 -6.84
N SER A 39 7.91 4.12 -7.90
CA SER A 39 7.82 5.57 -7.88
C SER A 39 6.38 6.06 -7.78
N LEU A 40 6.20 7.22 -7.16
CA LEU A 40 4.92 7.94 -7.14
C LEU A 40 4.60 8.47 -8.54
N LEU A 41 3.31 8.59 -8.86
CA LEU A 41 2.86 9.20 -10.12
C LEU A 41 3.01 10.73 -10.09
N GLY A 42 2.74 11.35 -8.93
CA GLY A 42 2.83 12.79 -8.76
C GLY A 42 2.73 13.24 -7.30
N TYR A 43 2.12 14.40 -7.07
CA TYR A 43 2.08 15.08 -5.78
C TYR A 43 0.67 15.25 -5.19
N ASN A 44 -0.36 14.71 -5.82
CA ASN A 44 -1.75 14.78 -5.37
C ASN A 44 -2.00 13.92 -4.11
N ARG A 45 -2.36 14.57 -3.00
CA ARG A 45 -2.66 13.94 -1.70
C ARG A 45 -4.16 13.83 -1.41
N ASP A 46 -5.01 13.98 -2.42
CA ASP A 46 -6.45 13.74 -2.26
C ASP A 46 -6.70 12.24 -2.14
N LEU A 47 -6.99 11.79 -0.90
CA LEU A 47 -7.22 10.39 -0.60
C LEU A 47 -8.52 9.85 -1.22
N GLN A 48 -9.55 10.70 -1.38
CA GLN A 48 -10.80 10.27 -2.00
C GLN A 48 -10.63 10.07 -3.50
N GLN A 49 -9.82 10.90 -4.16
CA GLN A 49 -9.42 10.68 -5.55
C GLN A 49 -8.58 9.40 -5.72
N LEU A 50 -7.74 9.04 -4.74
CA LEU A 50 -7.03 7.76 -4.74
C LEU A 50 -8.02 6.58 -4.67
N ILE A 51 -8.90 6.58 -3.67
CA ILE A 51 -9.83 5.48 -3.39
C ILE A 51 -10.78 5.24 -4.57
N SER A 52 -11.28 6.31 -5.19
CA SER A 52 -12.11 6.24 -6.40
C SER A 52 -11.32 5.92 -7.68
N GLY A 53 -9.98 5.86 -7.62
CA GLY A 53 -9.10 5.59 -8.76
C GLY A 53 -8.89 6.79 -9.71
N ARG A 54 -9.46 7.95 -9.41
CA ARG A 54 -9.38 9.17 -10.25
C ARG A 54 -7.98 9.74 -10.35
N SER A 55 -7.12 9.60 -9.34
CA SER A 55 -5.73 10.07 -9.37
C SER A 55 -4.72 9.03 -9.87
N CYS A 56 -5.18 7.80 -10.14
CA CYS A 56 -4.37 6.70 -10.64
C CYS A 56 -4.13 6.80 -12.15
N ALA A 57 -3.40 5.82 -12.72
CA ALA A 57 -3.02 5.79 -14.13
C ALA A 57 -4.20 5.84 -15.14
N GLY A 58 -5.41 5.46 -14.72
CA GLY A 58 -6.62 5.56 -15.54
C GLY A 58 -7.33 6.92 -15.48
N GLY A 59 -6.84 7.86 -14.66
CA GLY A 59 -7.42 9.19 -14.46
C GLY A 59 -6.37 10.29 -14.66
N SER A 60 -6.19 11.18 -13.67
CA SER A 60 -5.22 12.30 -13.77
C SER A 60 -3.76 11.87 -13.69
N SER A 61 -3.48 10.64 -13.23
CA SER A 61 -2.12 10.09 -13.12
C SER A 61 -1.15 10.98 -12.34
N ASP A 62 -1.60 11.60 -11.25
CA ASP A 62 -0.82 12.52 -10.42
C ASP A 62 -0.79 12.15 -8.93
N SER A 63 -1.27 10.94 -8.58
CA SER A 63 -1.33 10.44 -7.20
C SER A 63 0.03 10.43 -6.49
N ARG A 64 0.02 10.90 -5.24
CA ARG A 64 1.15 10.83 -4.30
C ARG A 64 1.09 9.59 -3.40
N TYR A 65 0.44 8.53 -3.85
CA TYR A 65 0.32 7.27 -3.12
C TYR A 65 0.66 6.08 -4.01
N ILE A 66 1.19 5.02 -3.39
CA ILE A 66 1.38 3.70 -4.03
C ILE A 66 0.43 2.72 -3.36
N VAL A 67 -0.51 2.19 -4.14
CA VAL A 67 -1.48 1.22 -3.64
C VAL A 67 -0.83 -0.16 -3.51
N THR A 68 -1.05 -0.78 -2.36
CA THR A 68 -0.67 -2.16 -2.03
C THR A 68 -1.84 -2.85 -1.33
N THR A 69 -1.77 -4.18 -1.18
CA THR A 69 -2.78 -4.95 -0.45
C THR A 69 -2.11 -5.98 0.47
N SER A 70 -2.65 -6.18 1.67
CA SER A 70 -2.22 -7.26 2.56
C SER A 70 -2.83 -8.62 2.18
N ASP A 71 -3.90 -8.63 1.37
CA ASP A 71 -4.58 -9.85 0.93
C ASP A 71 -3.97 -10.37 -0.38
N ILE A 72 -3.30 -11.52 -0.30
CA ILE A 72 -2.73 -12.19 -1.46
C ILE A 72 -3.78 -12.54 -2.52
N ASN A 73 -5.03 -12.82 -2.15
CA ASN A 73 -6.09 -13.16 -3.10
C ASN A 73 -6.50 -11.95 -3.96
N LYS A 74 -6.44 -10.74 -3.40
CA LYS A 74 -6.65 -9.50 -4.17
C LYS A 74 -5.61 -9.36 -5.28
N THR A 75 -4.38 -9.84 -5.09
CA THR A 75 -3.36 -9.81 -6.16
C THR A 75 -3.75 -10.69 -7.35
N TYR A 76 -4.37 -11.85 -7.11
CA TYR A 76 -4.88 -12.70 -8.20
C TYR A 76 -6.06 -12.05 -8.92
N ALA A 77 -6.97 -11.40 -8.18
CA ALA A 77 -8.08 -10.67 -8.77
C ALA A 77 -7.60 -9.50 -9.64
N ILE A 78 -6.62 -8.73 -9.17
CA ILE A 78 -5.98 -7.64 -9.93
C ILE A 78 -5.34 -8.22 -11.20
N ALA A 79 -4.49 -9.25 -11.08
CA ALA A 79 -3.83 -9.86 -12.24
C ALA A 79 -4.86 -10.39 -13.25
N ARG A 80 -5.94 -11.03 -12.79
CA ARG A 80 -7.04 -11.50 -13.64
C ARG A 80 -7.70 -10.35 -14.40
N ALA A 81 -7.95 -9.21 -13.75
CA ALA A 81 -8.54 -8.04 -14.40
C ALA A 81 -7.66 -7.54 -15.56
N TYR A 82 -6.35 -7.41 -15.33
CA TYR A 82 -5.39 -7.05 -16.39
C TYR A 82 -5.36 -8.08 -17.52
N TYR A 83 -5.18 -9.37 -17.21
CA TYR A 83 -5.12 -10.42 -18.23
C TYR A 83 -6.43 -10.61 -19.00
N SER A 84 -7.58 -10.30 -18.40
CA SER A 84 -8.88 -10.36 -19.08
C SER A 84 -9.09 -9.24 -20.09
N HIS A 85 -8.28 -8.18 -20.04
CA HIS A 85 -8.37 -7.06 -20.95
C HIS A 85 -7.72 -7.40 -22.30
N SER A 86 -8.49 -7.43 -23.39
CA SER A 86 -8.04 -7.92 -24.70
C SER A 86 -6.78 -7.24 -25.26
N LYS A 87 -6.57 -5.97 -24.89
CA LYS A 87 -5.41 -5.16 -25.28
C LYS A 87 -4.17 -5.41 -24.43
N PHE A 88 -4.30 -6.03 -23.26
CA PHE A 88 -3.14 -6.29 -22.42
C PHE A 88 -2.27 -7.37 -23.07
N LYS A 89 -0.99 -7.05 -23.26
CA LYS A 89 0.05 -7.95 -23.75
C LYS A 89 1.24 -7.77 -22.82
N GLY A 90 1.65 -8.82 -22.13
CA GLY A 90 2.77 -8.77 -21.20
C GLY A 90 2.62 -9.75 -20.06
N ASN A 91 3.61 -9.69 -19.16
CA ASN A 91 3.63 -10.47 -17.93
C ASN A 91 3.29 -9.54 -16.75
N LEU A 92 2.76 -10.14 -15.69
CA LEU A 92 2.55 -9.48 -14.40
C LEU A 92 3.32 -10.22 -13.33
N TYR A 93 3.95 -9.45 -12.46
CA TYR A 93 4.70 -9.95 -11.32
C TYR A 93 4.01 -9.53 -10.03
N ARG A 94 4.03 -10.40 -9.03
CA ARG A 94 3.59 -10.07 -7.67
C ARG A 94 4.83 -9.84 -6.80
N TYR A 95 4.94 -8.64 -6.28
CA TYR A 95 6.01 -8.23 -5.37
C TYR A 95 5.53 -8.30 -3.93
N LYS A 96 6.30 -8.95 -3.06
CA LYS A 96 6.11 -8.93 -1.60
C LYS A 96 7.00 -7.84 -1.02
N ILE A 97 6.41 -6.91 -0.29
CA ILE A 97 7.05 -5.68 0.18
C ILE A 97 6.94 -5.64 1.70
N ARG A 98 8.07 -5.42 2.38
CA ARG A 98 8.08 -5.19 3.83
C ARG A 98 7.53 -3.80 4.10
N ALA A 99 6.42 -3.72 4.82
CA ALA A 99 5.85 -2.44 5.22
C ALA A 99 6.71 -1.81 6.34
N ASP A 100 6.83 -0.49 6.29
CA ASP A 100 7.44 0.33 7.33
C ASP A 100 6.48 1.46 7.77
N ASN A 101 6.98 2.43 8.51
CA ASN A 101 6.18 3.53 9.06
C ASN A 101 5.56 4.47 7.99
N ASN A 102 5.88 4.29 6.71
CA ASN A 102 5.30 5.04 5.60
C ASN A 102 4.16 4.28 4.90
N PHE A 103 3.74 3.13 5.43
CA PHE A 103 2.58 2.38 4.97
C PHE A 103 1.40 2.62 5.90
N TYR A 104 0.25 3.00 5.32
CA TYR A 104 -0.94 3.38 6.07
C TYR A 104 -2.12 2.55 5.59
N SER A 105 -2.89 2.00 6.53
CA SER A 105 -4.23 1.51 6.24
C SER A 105 -5.15 2.70 5.93
N LEU A 106 -6.17 2.51 5.09
CA LEU A 106 -7.07 3.59 4.70
C LEU A 106 -7.97 4.04 5.85
N THR A 107 -8.40 3.11 6.70
CA THR A 107 -9.44 3.33 7.72
C THR A 107 -9.18 4.53 8.63
N PRO A 108 -8.00 4.72 9.24
CA PRO A 108 -7.76 5.87 10.11
C PRO A 108 -7.90 7.21 9.38
N SER A 109 -7.37 7.30 8.16
CA SER A 109 -7.43 8.54 7.36
C SER A 109 -8.84 8.81 6.82
N VAL A 110 -9.57 7.77 6.40
CA VAL A 110 -10.98 7.90 6.00
C VAL A 110 -11.81 8.39 7.18
N ASN A 111 -11.72 7.76 8.35
CA ASN A 111 -12.44 8.18 9.55
C ASN A 111 -12.12 9.63 9.95
N TYR A 112 -10.86 10.03 9.83
CA TYR A 112 -10.46 11.42 10.06
C TYR A 112 -11.11 12.36 9.05
N LEU A 113 -11.05 12.06 7.76
CA LEU A 113 -11.66 12.91 6.73
C LEU A 113 -13.19 13.03 6.92
N GLU A 114 -13.85 11.96 7.36
CA GLU A 114 -15.28 12.01 7.71
C GLU A 114 -15.56 12.89 8.93
N SER A 115 -14.69 12.86 9.95
CA SER A 115 -14.82 13.77 11.09
C SER A 115 -14.61 15.25 10.71
N GLN A 116 -13.93 15.52 9.59
CA GLN A 116 -13.76 16.85 9.02
C GLN A 116 -14.88 17.24 8.02
N GLY A 117 -15.96 16.44 7.92
CA GLY A 117 -17.09 16.71 7.02
C GLY A 117 -16.93 16.13 5.61
N GLY A 118 -15.90 15.32 5.35
CA GLY A 118 -15.82 14.51 4.15
C GLY A 118 -16.88 13.41 4.13
N HIS A 119 -17.26 12.95 2.93
CA HIS A 119 -18.25 11.89 2.76
C HIS A 119 -17.73 10.82 1.80
N PHE A 120 -17.59 9.59 2.30
CA PHE A 120 -17.25 8.43 1.50
C PHE A 120 -18.49 7.54 1.35
N ASN A 121 -18.89 7.28 0.12
CA ASN A 121 -20.06 6.44 -0.14
C ASN A 121 -19.75 4.94 0.10
N ALA A 122 -20.78 4.09 0.09
CA ALA A 122 -20.64 2.66 0.37
C ALA A 122 -19.65 1.93 -0.58
N TYR A 123 -19.52 2.39 -1.82
CA TYR A 123 -18.59 1.81 -2.79
C TYR A 123 -17.14 2.20 -2.52
N GLU A 124 -16.91 3.40 -1.98
CA GLU A 124 -15.57 3.89 -1.61
C GLU A 124 -15.05 3.26 -0.31
N LYS A 125 -15.93 2.67 0.52
CA LYS A 125 -15.58 2.01 1.78
C LYS A 125 -15.44 0.49 1.69
N ALA A 126 -15.79 -0.11 0.55
CA ALA A 126 -15.79 -1.56 0.33
C ALA A 126 -14.42 -2.12 -0.08
#